data_AF-A0A392U1X3-F1
#
_entry.id   AF-A0A392U1X3-F1
#
_cell.length_a   1.000
_cell.length_b   1.000
_cell.length_c   1.000
_cell.angle_alpha   90.00
_cell.angle_beta   90.00
_cell.angle_gamma   90.00
#
_symmetry.space_group_name_H-M   'P 1'
#
loop_
_entity.id
_entity.type
_entity.pdbx_description
1 polymer ?
#
loop_
_entity_poly.entity_id
_entity_poly.type
_entity_poly.pdbx_seq_one_letter_code
_entity_poly.pdbx_strand_id
1 'polypeptide(L)' 'MEGNAVHWFQCWHQKSKNASWEEFVTARLQRYGGSRCGTVCERLAAIRQKGRVENYIQDFELLVSEA' A
#
# COMPACT_ATOMS: atom_id res chain seq x y z
N MET A 1 12.59 -11.72 -7.79
CA MET A 1 11.26 -11.41 -8.39
C MET A 1 11.00 -12.47 -9.43
N GLU A 2 9.78 -13.01 -9.50
CA GLU A 2 9.43 -14.05 -10.48
C GLU A 2 8.10 -13.69 -11.17
N GLY A 3 7.92 -14.16 -12.40
CA GLY A 3 6.69 -13.92 -13.18
C GLY A 3 6.43 -12.45 -13.53
N ASN A 4 5.17 -12.02 -13.41
CA ASN A 4 4.68 -10.71 -13.87
C ASN A 4 5.39 -9.51 -13.19
N ALA A 5 5.95 -9.72 -11.99
CA ALA A 5 6.74 -8.72 -11.28
C ALA A 5 8.06 -8.37 -12.00
N VAL A 6 8.68 -9.35 -12.67
CA VAL A 6 9.91 -9.16 -13.46
C VAL A 6 9.62 -8.36 -14.71
N HIS A 7 8.54 -8.69 -15.41
CA HIS A 7 8.12 -7.96 -16.61
C HIS A 7 7.85 -6.49 -16.30
N TRP A 8 7.12 -6.23 -15.20
CA TRP A 8 6.92 -4.85 -14.73
C TRP A 8 8.24 -4.14 -14.42
N PHE A 9 9.16 -4.78 -13.70
CA PHE A 9 10.45 -4.17 -13.36
C PHE A 9 11.26 -3.80 -14.61
N GLN A 10 11.29 -4.68 -15.62
CA GLN A 10 11.95 -4.41 -16.90
C GLN A 10 11.34 -3.20 -17.61
N CYS A 11 10.00 -3.12 -17.66
CA CYS A 11 9.29 -1.97 -18.24
C CYS A 11 9.53 -0.67 -17.44
N TRP A 12 9.59 -0.75 -16.11
CA TRP A 12 9.85 0.40 -15.24
C TRP A 12 11.29 0.89 -15.41
N HIS A 13 12.27 -0.02 -15.39
CA HIS A 13 13.69 0.29 -15.55
C HIS A 13 14.02 0.87 -16.93
N GLN A 14 13.36 0.39 -18.00
CA GLN A 14 13.52 0.98 -19.34
C GLN A 14 12.99 2.41 -19.45
N LYS A 15 11.97 2.76 -18.65
CA LYS A 15 11.35 4.09 -18.65
C LYS A 15 12.09 5.09 -17.74
N SER A 16 12.65 4.62 -16.63
CA SER A 16 13.38 5.46 -15.68
C SER A 16 14.87 5.52 -16.04
N LYS A 17 15.24 6.43 -16.95
CA LYS A 17 16.65 6.75 -17.22
C LYS A 17 17.25 7.43 -15.97
N ASN A 18 18.19 6.75 -15.31
CA ASN A 18 18.88 7.17 -14.06
C ASN A 18 18.08 6.93 -12.76
N ALA A 19 17.29 5.86 -12.70
CA ALA A 19 16.54 5.55 -11.49
C ALA A 19 17.45 5.31 -10.28
N SER A 20 17.24 6.05 -9.20
CA SER A 20 17.93 5.77 -7.93
C SER A 20 17.29 4.57 -7.21
N TRP A 21 18.01 3.98 -6.26
CA TRP A 21 17.45 2.92 -5.42
C TRP A 21 16.20 3.39 -4.66
N GLU A 22 16.16 4.67 -4.24
CA GLU A 22 15.01 5.26 -3.56
C GLU A 22 13.78 5.37 -4.46
N GLU A 23 13.97 5.75 -5.74
CA GLU A 23 12.89 5.80 -6.73
C GLU A 23 12.36 4.40 -7.04
N PHE A 24 13.23 3.40 -7.07
CA PHE A 24 12.83 2.00 -7.22
C PHE A 24 11.97 1.51 -6.04
N VAL A 25 12.41 1.77 -4.80
CA VAL A 25 11.68 1.41 -3.59
C VAL A 25 10.32 2.11 -3.55
N THR A 26 10.27 3.40 -3.90
CA THR A 26 9.03 4.18 -3.97
C THR A 26 8.07 3.62 -5.02
N ALA A 27 8.54 3.37 -6.24
CA ALA A 27 7.72 2.81 -7.32
C ALA A 27 7.18 1.41 -6.97
N ARG A 28 7.99 0.60 -6.27
CA ARG A 28 7.58 -0.71 -5.77
C ARG A 28 6.48 -0.59 -4.72
N LEU A 29 6.62 0.32 -3.76
CA LEU A 29 5.61 0.58 -2.72
C LEU A 29 4.32 1.17 -3.32
N GLN A 30 4.42 2.06 -4.31
CA GLN A 30 3.25 2.59 -5.01
C GLN A 30 2.47 1.51 -5.75
N ARG A 31 3.16 0.55 -6.37
CA ARG A 31 2.51 -0.50 -7.17
C ARG A 31 2.03 -1.69 -6.35
N TYR A 32 2.81 -2.12 -5.36
CA TYR A 32 2.56 -3.36 -4.61
C TYR A 32 2.39 -3.15 -3.11
N GLY A 33 2.68 -1.94 -2.59
CA GLY A 33 2.58 -1.64 -1.16
C GLY A 33 1.15 -1.51 -0.64
N GLY A 34 0.14 -1.62 -1.51
CA GLY A 34 -1.25 -1.49 -1.12
C GLY A 34 -1.60 -0.05 -0.75
N SER A 35 -2.82 0.38 -1.05
CA SER A 35 -3.29 1.76 -0.90
C SER A 35 -3.50 2.20 0.57
N ARG A 36 -2.76 1.63 1.52
CA ARG A 36 -2.96 1.87 2.95
C ARG A 36 -1.71 2.53 3.55
N CYS A 37 -1.56 3.81 3.24
CA CYS A 37 -0.51 4.66 3.80
C CYS A 37 -0.64 4.67 5.34
N GLY A 38 0.46 4.38 6.05
CA GLY A 38 0.52 4.27 7.50
C GLY A 38 0.49 2.82 8.04
N THR A 39 1.15 2.60 9.17
CA THR A 39 1.08 1.37 9.97
C THR A 39 -0.37 1.06 10.33
N VAL A 40 -0.68 -0.22 10.62
CA VAL A 40 -2.04 -0.59 11.07
C VAL A 40 -2.48 0.26 12.26
N CYS A 41 -1.57 0.56 13.18
CA CYS A 41 -1.81 1.45 14.32
C CYS A 41 -2.21 2.87 13.90
N GLU A 42 -1.51 3.48 12.94
CA GLU A 42 -1.84 4.82 12.43
C GLU A 42 -3.20 4.83 11.71
N ARG A 43 -3.53 3.75 11.00
CA ARG A 43 -4.82 3.60 10.32
C ARG A 43 -5.98 3.41 11.31
N LEU A 44 -5.77 2.62 12.34
CA LEU A 44 -6.73 2.44 13.44
C LEU A 44 -6.95 3.77 14.19
N ALA A 45 -5.90 4.55 14.44
CA ALA A 45 -5.99 5.85 15.08
C ALA A 45 -6.71 6.90 14.22
N ALA A 46 -6.65 6.78 12.89
CA ALA A 46 -7.29 7.69 11.94
C ALA A 46 -8.78 7.39 11.69
N ILE A 47 -9.25 6.19 12.04
CA ILE A 47 -10.66 5.81 11.88
C ILE A 47 -11.55 6.62 12.84
N ARG A 48 -12.67 7.14 12.34
CA ARG A 48 -13.69 7.84 13.13
C ARG A 48 -15.08 7.44 12.66
N GLN A 49 -16.01 7.27 13.60
CA GLN A 49 -17.41 7.02 13.27
C GLN A 49 -18.01 8.25 12.59
N LYS A 50 -18.32 8.14 11.29
CA LYS A 50 -18.99 9.20 10.52
C LYS A 50 -20.48 8.93 10.27
N GLY A 51 -20.96 7.73 10.62
CA GLY A 51 -22.33 7.30 10.38
C GLY A 51 -22.75 6.20 11.36
N ARG A 52 -23.36 5.14 10.83
CA ARG A 52 -23.78 3.98 11.60
C ARG A 52 -22.60 3.28 12.27
N VAL A 53 -22.83 2.81 13.50
CA VAL A 53 -21.82 2.12 14.30
C VAL A 53 -21.39 0.81 13.63
N GLU A 54 -22.31 0.15 12.95
CA GLU A 54 -22.06 -1.12 12.25
C GLU A 54 -20.99 -0.96 11.16
N ASN A 55 -21.02 0.15 10.41
CA ASN A 55 -20.02 0.45 9.38
C ASN A 55 -18.65 0.72 10.01
N TYR A 56 -18.63 1.42 11.16
CA TYR A 56 -17.40 1.67 11.91
C TYR A 56 -16.78 0.35 12.41
N ILE A 57 -17.60 -0.54 12.96
CA ILE A 57 -17.14 -1.85 13.46
C ILE A 57 -16.56 -2.67 12.31
N GLN A 58 -17.24 -2.70 11.17
CA GLN A 58 -16.77 -3.46 10.00
C GLN A 58 -15.42 -2.93 9.47
N ASP A 59 -15.25 -1.62 9.37
CA ASP A 59 -13.99 -0.99 8.95
C ASP A 59 -12.86 -1.24 9.97
N PHE A 60 -13.20 -1.22 11.27
CA PHE A 60 -12.27 -1.49 12.36
C PHE A 60 -11.81 -2.95 12.37
N GLU A 61 -12.71 -3.92 12.29
CA GLU A 61 -12.41 -5.35 12.25
C GLU A 61 -11.52 -5.70 11.06
N LEU A 62 -11.80 -5.10 9.90
CA LEU A 62 -11.03 -5.30 8.69
C LEU A 62 -9.58 -4.78 8.84
N LEU A 63 -9.37 -3.66 9.54
CA LEU A 63 -8.02 -3.16 9.82
C LEU A 63 -7.29 -3.96 10.92
N VAL A 64 -8.00 -4.43 11.94
CA VAL A 64 -7.43 -5.31 12.97
C VAL A 64 -6.97 -6.64 12.38
N SER A 65 -7.68 -7.18 11.38
CA SER A 65 -7.27 -8.41 10.68
C SER A 65 -5.97 -8.29 9.88
N GLU A 66 -5.50 -7.06 9.64
CA GLU A 66 -4.22 -6.77 8.97
C GLU A 66 -3.05 -6.53 9.93
N ALA A 67 -3.32 -6.47 11.23
CA ALA A 67 -2.30 -6.36 12.29
C ALA A 67 -1.63 -7.71 12.54
#